data_AF-A0A3S5AR21-F1
#
_entry.id   AF-A0A3S5AR21-F1
#
_cell.length_a   1.000
_cell.length_b   1.000
_cell.length_c   1.000
_cell.angle_alpha   90.00
_cell.angle_beta   90.00
_cell.angle_gamma   90.00
#
_symmetry.space_group_name_H-M   'P 1'
#
loop_
_entity.id
_entity.type
_entity.pdbx_description
1 polymer ?
#
loop_
_entity_poly.entity_id
_entity_poly.type
_entity_poly.pdbx_seq_one_letter_code
_entity_poly.pdbx_strand_id
1 'polypeptide(L)'
;MIDPQGQANKWIRNMEKKNNLQLIKPTDSDFIRTLENCIQFGTPVMLENALEEIDPVMEPLLLKQTFKQGGAICIKLGDSIIEYSSEFRFYITSKFLKNPLGEDLTQITLE
;
A
#
# COMPACT_ATOMS: atom_id res chain seq x y z
N MET A 1 9.38 -10.01 -4.11
CA MET A 1 8.97 -11.43 -4.09
C MET A 1 7.97 -11.65 -5.22
N ILE A 2 8.10 -12.75 -5.98
CA ILE A 2 7.26 -13.04 -7.16
C ILE A 2 6.33 -14.21 -6.82
N ASP A 3 5.02 -13.97 -6.79
CA ASP A 3 4.00 -14.95 -6.40
C ASP A 3 3.06 -15.29 -7.59
N PRO A 4 3.22 -16.46 -8.23
CA PRO A 4 2.40 -16.88 -9.37
C PRO A 4 1.05 -17.53 -8.99
N GLN A 5 0.72 -17.69 -7.69
CA GLN A 5 -0.52 -18.38 -7.24
C GLN A 5 -1.42 -17.57 -6.31
N GLY A 6 -1.10 -16.30 -6.04
CA GLY A 6 -1.78 -15.48 -5.02
C GLY A 6 -1.58 -15.99 -3.59
N GLN A 7 -0.54 -16.79 -3.34
CA GLN A 7 -0.22 -17.35 -2.03
C GLN A 7 0.11 -16.26 -1.03
N ALA A 8 0.89 -15.26 -1.45
CA ALA A 8 1.24 -14.14 -0.61
C ALA A 8 0.06 -13.21 -0.29
N ASN A 9 -0.94 -13.05 -1.18
CA ASN A 9 -2.18 -12.33 -0.83
C ASN A 9 -2.91 -13.06 0.29
N LYS A 10 -3.02 -14.39 0.21
CA LYS A 10 -3.59 -15.20 1.31
C LYS A 10 -2.78 -15.11 2.58
N TRP A 11 -1.45 -15.10 2.47
CA TRP A 11 -0.56 -15.04 3.62
C TRP A 11 -0.67 -13.70 4.36
N ILE A 12 -0.63 -12.57 3.65
CA ILE A 12 -0.80 -11.22 4.23
C ILE A 12 -2.20 -11.10 4.85
N ARG A 13 -3.24 -11.53 4.14
CA ARG A 13 -4.62 -11.52 4.67
C ARG A 13 -4.77 -12.36 5.92
N ASN A 14 -4.06 -13.48 6.04
CA ASN A 14 -4.12 -14.34 7.22
C ASN A 14 -3.28 -13.81 8.39
N MET A 15 -2.13 -13.19 8.09
CA MET A 15 -1.25 -12.58 9.10
C MET A 15 -1.88 -11.32 9.71
N GLU A 16 -2.43 -10.45 8.85
CA GLU A 16 -3.04 -9.18 9.24
C GLU A 16 -4.55 -9.32 9.52
N LYS A 17 -5.08 -10.54 9.57
CA LYS A 17 -6.50 -10.84 9.85
C LYS A 17 -6.97 -10.24 11.18
N LYS A 18 -6.06 -10.12 12.16
CA LYS A 18 -6.34 -9.53 13.48
C LYS A 18 -6.23 -8.00 13.48
N ASN A 19 -5.54 -7.42 12.50
CA ASN A 19 -5.25 -5.99 12.42
C ASN A 19 -6.19 -5.25 11.44
N ASN A 20 -7.26 -5.90 10.98
CA ASN A 20 -8.24 -5.33 10.05
C ASN A 20 -7.62 -4.80 8.75
N LEU A 21 -6.78 -5.62 8.10
CA LEU A 21 -6.19 -5.30 6.80
C LEU A 21 -7.21 -4.71 5.82
N GLN A 22 -6.98 -3.47 5.40
CA GLN A 22 -7.80 -2.79 4.41
C GLN A 22 -7.30 -3.12 3.01
N LEU A 23 -8.21 -3.56 2.14
CA LEU A 23 -7.93 -3.84 0.74
C LEU A 23 -8.43 -2.69 -0.10
N ILE A 24 -7.51 -2.02 -0.80
CA ILE A 24 -7.82 -0.85 -1.61
C ILE A 24 -7.29 -1.04 -3.04
N LYS A 25 -7.94 -0.37 -3.98
CA LYS A 25 -7.59 -0.39 -5.41
C LYS A 25 -7.24 1.03 -5.85
N PRO A 26 -6.29 1.20 -6.78
CA PRO A 26 -5.95 2.54 -7.29
C PRO A 26 -7.12 3.17 -8.07
N THR A 27 -8.04 2.35 -8.59
CA THR A 27 -9.23 2.80 -9.32
C THR A 27 -10.35 3.35 -8.43
N ASP A 28 -10.25 3.21 -7.10
CA ASP A 28 -11.25 3.71 -6.17
C ASP A 28 -11.11 5.23 -5.99
N SER A 29 -12.19 5.99 -6.16
CA SER A 29 -12.15 7.45 -6.00
C SER A 29 -11.85 7.87 -4.56
N ASP A 30 -12.20 7.03 -3.58
CA ASP A 30 -11.92 7.24 -2.15
C ASP A 30 -10.62 6.57 -1.69
N PHE A 31 -9.78 6.10 -2.63
CA PHE A 31 -8.50 5.44 -2.35
C PHE A 31 -7.61 6.29 -1.43
N ILE A 32 -7.37 7.55 -1.80
CA ILE A 32 -6.54 8.49 -1.04
C ILE A 32 -7.10 8.69 0.36
N ARG A 33 -8.39 8.96 0.46
CA ARG A 33 -9.05 9.21 1.75
C ARG A 33 -8.99 8.00 2.68
N THR A 34 -9.15 6.80 2.14
CA THR A 34 -9.04 5.56 2.91
C THR A 34 -7.60 5.34 3.39
N LEU A 35 -6.63 5.61 2.51
CA LEU A 35 -5.21 5.50 2.81
C LEU A 35 -4.78 6.49 3.91
N GLU A 36 -5.21 7.74 3.83
CA GLU A 36 -4.98 8.77 4.84
C GLU A 36 -5.45 8.31 6.23
N ASN A 37 -6.68 7.80 6.32
CA ASN A 37 -7.20 7.26 7.57
C ASN A 37 -6.36 6.08 8.07
N CYS A 38 -6.01 5.14 7.20
CA CYS A 38 -5.24 3.98 7.61
C CYS A 38 -3.84 4.33 8.11
N ILE A 39 -3.17 5.31 7.49
CA ILE A 39 -1.87 5.83 7.93
C ILE A 39 -1.99 6.44 9.34
N GLN A 40 -3.03 7.24 9.57
CA GLN A 40 -3.28 7.89 10.86
C GLN A 40 -3.60 6.88 11.97
N PHE A 41 -4.43 5.87 11.67
CA PHE A 41 -4.82 4.84 12.63
C PHE A 41 -3.81 3.68 12.74
N GLY A 42 -2.75 3.66 11.93
CA GLY A 42 -1.82 2.54 11.87
C GLY A 42 -2.43 1.24 11.34
N THR A 43 -3.52 1.33 10.58
CA THR A 43 -4.20 0.15 10.02
C THR A 43 -3.42 -0.33 8.79
N PRO A 44 -3.03 -1.62 8.72
CA PRO A 44 -2.34 -2.16 7.56
C PRO A 44 -3.23 -2.11 6.31
N VAL A 45 -2.62 -1.75 5.19
CA VAL A 45 -3.30 -1.56 3.91
C VAL A 45 -2.65 -2.38 2.83
N MET A 46 -3.46 -2.99 1.97
CA MET A 46 -3.03 -3.74 0.81
C MET A 46 -3.62 -3.13 -0.46
N LEU A 47 -2.74 -2.63 -1.31
CA LEU A 47 -3.04 -2.16 -2.66
C LEU A 47 -2.98 -3.32 -3.66
N GLU A 48 -4.12 -3.65 -4.26
CA GLU A 48 -4.22 -4.68 -5.29
C GLU A 48 -4.27 -4.06 -6.71
N ASN A 49 -3.54 -4.67 -7.64
CA ASN A 49 -3.50 -4.29 -9.07
C ASN A 49 -2.91 -2.90 -9.35
N ALA A 50 -1.78 -2.57 -8.73
CA ALA A 50 -1.10 -1.28 -8.89
C ALA A 50 -0.43 -1.04 -10.27
N LEU A 51 -0.91 -1.65 -11.36
CA LEU A 51 -0.29 -1.59 -12.70
C LEU A 51 -0.84 -0.54 -13.63
N GLU A 52 -2.04 -0.03 -13.36
CA GLU A 52 -2.75 0.91 -14.25
C GLU A 52 -2.46 2.37 -13.88
N GLU A 53 -1.19 2.73 -13.70
CA GLU A 53 -0.76 4.08 -13.27
C GLU A 53 -1.01 4.32 -11.77
N ILE A 54 0.08 4.38 -10.99
CA ILE A 54 0.02 4.85 -9.61
C ILE A 54 0.05 6.38 -9.66
N ASP A 55 -0.96 7.01 -9.06
CA ASP A 55 -1.02 8.46 -8.96
C ASP A 55 0.24 9.01 -8.27
N PRO A 56 0.92 10.04 -8.82
CA PRO A 56 2.15 10.61 -8.25
C PRO A 56 1.97 11.16 -6.84
N VAL A 57 0.73 11.38 -6.42
CA VAL A 57 0.36 11.75 -5.05
C VAL A 57 0.85 10.72 -4.00
N MET A 58 1.08 9.48 -4.42
CA MET A 58 1.55 8.37 -3.60
C MET A 58 3.06 8.26 -3.49
N GLU A 59 3.80 8.96 -4.35
CA GLU A 59 5.26 8.99 -4.35
C GLU A 59 5.87 9.27 -2.97
N PRO A 60 5.40 10.26 -2.18
CA PRO A 60 5.93 10.47 -0.83
C PRO A 60 5.69 9.29 0.11
N LEU A 61 4.60 8.53 -0.06
CA LEU A 61 4.33 7.32 0.73
C LEU A 61 5.27 6.18 0.35
N LEU A 62 5.46 5.96 -0.95
CA LEU A 62 6.38 4.94 -1.49
C LEU A 62 7.83 5.26 -1.08
N LEU A 63 8.23 6.52 -1.14
CA LEU A 63 9.56 6.95 -0.74
C LEU A 63 9.71 7.11 0.78
N LYS A 64 8.65 6.85 1.55
CA LYS A 64 8.59 7.04 3.01
C LYS A 64 9.10 8.42 3.44
N GLN A 65 8.75 9.45 2.66
CA GLN A 65 9.10 10.86 2.87
C GLN A 65 8.31 11.45 4.04
N THR A 66 8.61 10.95 5.23
CA THR A 66 8.07 11.44 6.48
C THR A 66 8.92 12.58 7.04
N PHE A 67 8.28 13.51 7.74
CA PHE A 67 8.92 14.62 8.43
C PHE A 67 8.33 14.77 9.82
N LYS A 68 9.13 15.28 10.75
CA LYS A 68 8.65 15.49 12.13
C LYS A 68 7.97 16.84 12.25
N GLN A 69 6.71 16.88 12.66
CA GLN A 69 5.95 18.11 12.87
C GLN A 69 5.23 18.03 14.22
N GLY A 70 5.37 19.07 15.05
CA GLY A 70 4.68 19.13 16.34
C GLY A 70 5.03 18.03 17.34
N GLY A 71 6.12 17.29 17.13
CA GLY A 71 6.53 16.16 17.98
C GLY A 71 6.11 14.79 17.43
N ALA A 72 5.17 14.73 16.49
CA ALA A 72 4.77 13.52 15.78
C ALA A 72 5.50 13.39 14.42
N ILE A 73 5.53 12.17 13.88
CA ILE A 73 5.99 11.92 12.51
C ILE A 73 4.79 12.10 11.60
N CYS A 74 4.93 12.89 10.54
CA CYS A 74 3.87 13.17 9.58
C CYS A 74 4.37 12.88 8.16
N ILE A 75 3.45 12.65 7.24
CA ILE A 75 3.72 12.48 5.82
C ILE A 75 2.83 13.45 5.04
N LYS A 76 3.36 14.01 3.95
CA LYS A 76 2.58 14.87 3.06
C LYS A 76 2.15 14.02 1.86
N LEU A 77 0.86 13.88 1.65
CA LEU A 77 0.29 13.08 0.56
C LEU A 77 -0.61 14.01 -0.26
N GLY A 78 -0.12 14.43 -1.42
CA GLY A 78 -0.73 15.52 -2.20
C GLY A 78 -0.68 16.84 -1.44
N ASP A 79 -1.85 17.40 -1.16
CA ASP A 79 -2.01 18.63 -0.37
C ASP A 79 -2.34 18.38 1.12
N SER A 80 -2.59 17.13 1.49
CA SER A 80 -2.88 16.73 2.87
C SER A 80 -1.60 16.40 3.66
N ILE A 81 -1.58 16.79 4.94
CA ILE A 81 -0.56 16.35 5.91
C ILE A 81 -1.23 15.37 6.87
N ILE A 82 -0.71 14.15 6.92
CA ILE A 82 -1.27 13.06 7.73
C ILE A 82 -0.25 12.65 8.78
N GLU A 83 -0.70 12.37 10.00
CA GLU A 83 0.16 11.79 11.03
C GLU A 83 0.52 10.35 10.66
N TYR A 84 1.81 10.06 10.55
CA TYR A 84 2.33 8.75 10.16
C TYR A 84 2.51 7.86 11.40
N SER A 85 1.68 6.83 11.52
CA SER A 85 1.84 5.83 12.56
C SER A 85 2.97 4.85 12.22
N SER A 86 3.83 4.56 13.20
CA SER A 86 4.92 3.57 13.03
C SER A 86 4.42 2.12 12.94
N GLU A 87 3.15 1.87 13.29
CA GLU A 87 2.50 0.56 13.16
C GLU A 87 1.91 0.35 11.75
N PHE A 88 1.80 1.41 10.95
CA PHE A 88 1.27 1.33 9.60
C PHE A 88 2.15 0.45 8.70
N ARG A 89 1.51 -0.47 7.98
CA ARG A 89 2.15 -1.33 6.98
C ARG A 89 1.44 -1.18 5.65
N PHE A 90 2.23 -0.95 4.60
CA PHE A 90 1.71 -0.82 3.26
C PHE A 90 2.18 -1.99 2.39
N TYR A 91 1.22 -2.73 1.86
CA TYR A 91 1.46 -3.87 1.00
C TYR A 91 1.03 -3.52 -0.42
N ILE A 92 1.93 -3.64 -1.38
CA ILE A 92 1.60 -3.42 -2.79
C ILE A 92 1.69 -4.74 -3.53
N THR A 93 0.65 -5.04 -4.29
CA THR A 93 0.63 -6.20 -5.19
C THR A 93 0.36 -5.74 -6.62
N SER A 94 1.30 -6.08 -7.50
CA SER A 94 1.23 -5.79 -8.93
C SER A 94 1.23 -7.11 -9.68
N LYS A 95 0.22 -7.34 -10.53
CA LYS A 95 0.13 -8.50 -11.43
C LYS A 95 0.93 -8.29 -12.73
N PHE A 96 2.23 -8.49 -12.70
CA PHE A 96 3.03 -8.47 -13.93
C PHE A 96 2.45 -9.47 -14.94
N LEU A 97 1.77 -8.96 -15.96
CA LEU A 97 1.00 -9.76 -16.92
C LEU A 97 1.89 -10.47 -17.94
N LYS A 98 3.18 -10.13 -18.03
CA LYS A 98 4.09 -10.70 -19.04
C LYS A 98 5.52 -10.77 -18.51
N ASN A 99 5.85 -11.92 -17.93
CA ASN A 99 7.20 -12.46 -18.06
C ASN A 99 7.34 -13.04 -19.49
N PRO A 100 8.52 -13.00 -20.15
CA PRO A 100 8.74 -13.64 -21.46
C PRO A 100 8.36 -15.12 -21.57
N LEU A 101 8.05 -15.80 -20.45
CA LEU A 101 7.57 -17.18 -20.39
C LEU A 101 6.03 -17.32 -20.39
N GLY A 102 5.26 -16.23 -20.35
CA GLY A 102 3.79 -16.27 -20.46
C GLY A 102 3.04 -16.64 -19.19
N GLU A 103 3.67 -16.53 -18.02
CA GLU A 103 3.05 -16.77 -16.71
C GLU A 103 2.64 -15.45 -16.03
N ASP A 104 1.46 -15.44 -15.39
CA ASP A 104 1.01 -14.36 -14.51
C ASP A 104 1.88 -14.31 -13.25
N LEU A 105 2.63 -13.23 -13.04
CA LEU A 105 3.54 -13.08 -11.90
C LEU A 105 3.10 -11.92 -11.01
N THR A 106 2.87 -12.14 -9.71
CA THR A 106 2.58 -11.05 -8.78
C THR A 106 3.84 -10.57 -8.09
N GLN A 107 4.31 -9.34 -8.33
CA GLN A 107 5.40 -8.75 -7.56
C GLN A 107 4.85 -8.10 -6.29
N ILE A 108 5.45 -8.45 -5.16
CA ILE A 108 5.14 -7.90 -3.84
C ILE A 108 6.36 -7.16 -3.34
N THR A 109 6.16 -5.86 -3.10
CA THR A 109 7.10 -4.97 -2.42
C THR A 109 6.56 -4.75 -1.01
N LEU A 110 7.41 -5.04 -0.01
CA LEU A 110 7.13 -4.86 1.41
C LEU A 110 7.93 -3.63 1.86
N GLU A 111 7.27 -2.59 2.37
CA GLU A 111 7.90 -1.37 2.92
C GLU A 111 7.37 -0.98 4.31
#